data_AF-A0A7S0JVW2-F1
#
_entry.id   AF-A0A7S0JVW2-F1
#
_cell.length_a   1.000
_cell.length_b   1.000
_cell.length_c   1.000
_cell.angle_alpha   90.00
_cell.angle_beta   90.00
_cell.angle_gamma   90.00
#
_symmetry.space_group_name_H-M   'P 1'
#
loop_
_entity.id
_entity.type
_entity.pdbx_description
1 polymer ?
#
loop_
_entity_poly.entity_id
_entity_poly.type
_entity_poly.pdbx_seq_one_letter_code
_entity_poly.pdbx_strand_id
1 'polypeptide(L)'
;KQRSVNARFQAMCSHYLFEPEFCNPASGWEKGIVEKNVQDRRRQVWREASERRWPDLATLNAWLAERCRACWAETAHPEWPALTVADVLQDEQARLMPCPKPFDGYVEQPVRVSATALVHFQRNRSSVPTR
;
A
#
# COMPACT_ATOMS: atom_id res chain seq x y z
N LYS A 1 7.06 -25.66 -2.22
CA LYS A 1 5.93 -25.38 -3.13
C LYS A 1 6.08 -23.94 -3.61
N GLN A 2 6.42 -23.72 -4.88
CA GLN A 2 6.62 -22.38 -5.42
C GLN A 2 5.31 -21.59 -5.37
N ARG A 3 5.36 -20.33 -4.92
CA ARG A 3 4.16 -19.49 -4.77
C ARG A 3 3.58 -19.20 -6.16
N SER A 4 2.28 -19.47 -6.34
CA SER A 4 1.57 -19.03 -7.55
C SER A 4 1.22 -17.56 -7.38
N VAL A 5 1.83 -16.71 -8.21
CA VAL A 5 1.54 -15.28 -8.26
C VAL A 5 0.29 -15.04 -9.10
N ASN A 6 -0.54 -14.07 -8.72
CA ASN A 6 -1.72 -13.70 -9.48
C ASN A 6 -1.30 -13.13 -10.85
N ALA A 7 -1.89 -13.61 -11.95
CA ALA A 7 -1.52 -13.20 -13.31
C ALA A 7 -1.65 -11.70 -13.55
N ARG A 8 -2.63 -11.02 -12.95
CA ARG A 8 -2.76 -9.55 -13.04
C ARG A 8 -1.69 -8.82 -12.24
N PHE A 9 -1.31 -9.36 -11.09
CA PHE A 9 -0.17 -8.80 -10.35
C PHE A 9 1.11 -8.92 -11.18
N GLN A 10 1.33 -10.04 -11.86
CA GLN A 10 2.45 -10.19 -12.79
C GLN A 10 2.38 -9.19 -13.96
N ALA A 11 1.19 -8.95 -14.53
CA ALA A 11 1.01 -7.92 -15.56
C ALA A 11 1.35 -6.52 -15.05
N MET A 12 0.97 -6.19 -13.81
CA MET A 12 1.33 -4.93 -13.16
C MET A 12 2.86 -4.81 -12.96
N CYS A 13 3.53 -5.89 -12.54
CA CYS A 13 4.99 -5.92 -12.44
C CYS A 13 5.66 -5.66 -13.79
N SER A 14 5.19 -6.28 -14.87
CA SER A 14 5.69 -6.04 -16.22
C SER A 14 5.40 -4.61 -16.71
N HIS A 15 4.26 -4.02 -16.34
CA HIS A 15 3.89 -2.66 -16.72
C HIS A 15 4.79 -1.60 -16.09
N TYR A 16 5.15 -1.79 -14.82
CA TYR A 16 6.02 -0.88 -14.06
C TYR A 16 7.50 -1.31 -14.07
N LEU A 17 7.83 -2.43 -14.72
CA LEU A 17 9.18 -2.98 -14.87
C LEU A 17 9.91 -3.22 -13.54
N PHE A 18 9.24 -3.84 -12.57
CA PHE A 18 9.87 -4.25 -11.31
C PHE A 18 9.73 -5.75 -11.05
N GLU A 19 10.70 -6.32 -10.35
CA GLU A 19 10.67 -7.71 -9.88
C GLU A 19 10.09 -7.77 -8.46
N PRO A 20 8.99 -8.53 -8.22
CA PRO A 20 8.41 -8.63 -6.89
C PRO A 20 9.18 -9.63 -6.02
N GLU A 21 9.64 -9.17 -4.86
CA GLU A 21 10.20 -10.03 -3.81
C GLU A 21 9.16 -10.30 -2.73
N PHE A 22 9.07 -11.55 -2.27
CA PHE A 22 8.09 -11.99 -1.27
C PHE A 22 8.78 -12.57 -0.04
N CYS A 23 8.31 -12.19 1.14
CA CYS A 23 8.76 -12.84 2.38
C CYS A 23 8.47 -14.35 2.36
N ASN A 24 9.44 -15.10 2.87
CA ASN A 24 9.40 -16.54 3.01
C ASN A 24 8.39 -16.96 4.09
N PRO A 25 7.60 -18.03 3.85
CA PRO A 25 6.73 -18.59 4.89
C PRO A 25 7.54 -18.99 6.12
N ALA A 26 7.02 -18.68 7.31
CA ALA A 26 7.65 -18.97 8.61
C ALA A 26 9.01 -18.25 8.88
N SER A 27 9.43 -17.31 8.05
CA SER A 27 10.63 -16.48 8.28
C SER A 27 10.27 -15.19 9.01
N GLY A 28 9.99 -15.27 10.32
CA GLY A 28 9.62 -14.09 11.13
C GLY A 28 10.70 -12.99 11.17
N TRP A 29 11.97 -13.36 11.03
CA TRP A 29 13.09 -12.42 11.02
C TRP A 29 13.06 -11.43 9.85
N GLU A 30 12.45 -11.81 8.71
CA GLU A 30 12.28 -10.93 7.54
C GLU A 30 11.26 -9.82 7.79
N LYS A 31 10.45 -9.92 8.86
CA LYS A 31 9.42 -8.93 9.19
C LYS A 31 9.90 -7.79 10.10
N GLY A 32 11.10 -7.88 10.67
CA GLY A 32 11.56 -6.91 11.68
C GLY A 32 11.52 -5.45 11.20
N ILE A 33 11.93 -5.20 9.95
CA ILE A 33 11.89 -3.87 9.33
C ILE A 33 10.44 -3.38 9.16
N VAL A 34 9.55 -4.27 8.70
CA VAL A 34 8.14 -3.95 8.47
C VAL A 34 7.46 -3.60 9.79
N GLU A 35 7.67 -4.38 10.84
CA GLU A 35 7.08 -4.15 12.15
C GLU A 35 7.57 -2.85 12.79
N LYS A 36 8.88 -2.57 12.69
CA LYS A 36 9.43 -1.28 13.14
C LYS A 36 8.79 -0.11 12.38
N ASN A 37 8.72 -0.18 11.05
CA ASN A 37 8.08 0.85 10.24
C ASN A 37 6.61 1.08 10.63
N VAL A 38 5.86 0.01 10.91
CA VAL A 38 4.48 0.12 11.42
C VAL A 38 4.42 0.85 12.76
N GLN A 39 5.32 0.53 13.68
CA GLN A 39 5.40 1.24 14.98
C GLN A 39 5.77 2.71 14.81
N ASP A 40 6.71 3.03 13.93
CA ASP A 40 7.15 4.40 13.67
C ASP A 40 6.00 5.23 13.08
N ARG A 41 5.30 4.73 12.06
CA ARG A 41 4.14 5.43 11.48
C ARG A 41 2.97 5.56 12.45
N ARG A 42 2.78 4.58 13.34
CA ARG A 42 1.80 4.70 14.42
C ARG A 42 2.10 5.90 15.32
N ARG A 43 3.36 6.12 15.67
CA ARG A 43 3.81 7.23 16.52
C ARG A 43 3.80 8.58 15.79
N GLN A 44 4.26 8.61 14.54
CA GLN A 44 4.46 9.83 13.76
C GLN A 44 3.19 10.40 13.14
N VAL A 45 2.25 9.52 12.74
CA VAL A 45 1.05 9.91 11.99
C VAL A 45 -0.22 9.57 12.76
N TRP A 46 -0.42 8.30 13.12
CA TRP A 46 -1.72 7.84 13.62
C TRP A 46 -2.04 8.33 15.02
N ARG A 47 -1.04 8.56 15.87
CA ARG A 47 -1.26 9.17 17.18
C ARG A 47 -1.95 10.53 17.03
N GLU A 48 -1.35 11.42 16.25
CA GLU A 48 -1.90 12.76 16.02
C GLU A 48 -3.25 12.71 15.28
N ALA A 49 -3.41 11.79 14.33
CA ALA A 49 -4.69 11.56 13.66
C ALA A 49 -5.81 11.20 14.67
N SER A 50 -5.48 10.42 15.70
CA SER A 50 -6.44 9.96 16.72
C SER A 50 -6.79 11.02 17.76
N GLU A 51 -5.95 12.04 17.92
CA GLU A 51 -6.17 13.15 18.87
C GLU A 51 -7.10 14.23 18.28
N ARG A 52 -7.45 14.13 17.00
CA ARG A 52 -8.27 15.09 16.25
C ARG A 52 -9.63 14.49 15.88
N ARG A 53 -10.65 15.34 15.82
CA ARG A 53 -11.97 14.96 15.28
C ARG A 53 -12.07 15.41 13.82
N TRP A 54 -12.44 14.48 12.95
CA TRP A 54 -12.55 14.71 11.51
C TRP A 54 -14.02 14.87 11.11
N PRO A 55 -14.36 15.86 10.28
CA PRO A 55 -15.73 16.07 9.82
C PRO A 55 -16.18 14.98 8.83
N ASP A 56 -15.25 14.47 8.02
CA ASP A 56 -15.48 13.41 7.05
C ASP A 56 -14.16 12.67 6.71
N LEU A 57 -14.30 11.59 5.95
CA LEU A 57 -13.16 10.78 5.51
C LEU A 57 -12.26 11.52 4.52
N ALA A 58 -12.80 12.44 3.71
CA ALA A 58 -12.03 13.16 2.71
C ALA A 58 -11.01 14.11 3.37
N THR A 59 -11.44 14.81 4.41
CA THR A 59 -10.63 15.72 5.22
C THR A 59 -9.54 14.96 5.95
N LEU A 60 -9.87 13.80 6.54
CA LEU A 60 -8.86 12.92 7.13
C LEU A 60 -7.83 12.47 6.10
N ASN A 61 -8.26 12.04 4.91
CA ASN A 61 -7.34 11.57 3.87
C ASN A 61 -6.43 12.69 3.34
N ALA A 62 -6.95 13.91 3.17
CA ALA A 62 -6.15 15.07 2.78
C ALA A 62 -5.06 15.36 3.82
N TRP A 63 -5.43 15.39 5.10
CA TRP A 63 -4.49 15.60 6.18
C TRP A 63 -3.46 14.46 6.29
N LEU A 64 -3.88 13.19 6.16
CA LEU A 64 -2.96 12.05 6.19
C LEU A 64 -1.94 12.13 5.06
N ALA A 65 -2.35 12.53 3.86
CA ALA A 65 -1.46 12.66 2.72
C ALA A 65 -0.39 13.75 2.97
N GLU A 66 -0.78 14.88 3.54
CA GLU A 66 0.14 15.95 3.92
C GLU A 66 1.08 15.51 5.04
N ARG A 67 0.55 14.92 6.12
CA ARG A 67 1.36 14.48 7.26
C ARG A 67 2.38 13.42 6.85
N CYS A 68 1.99 12.45 6.02
CA CYS A 68 2.90 11.42 5.51
C CYS A 68 4.09 12.03 4.75
N ARG A 69 3.87 13.06 3.92
CA ARG A 69 4.94 13.76 3.21
C ARG A 69 5.78 14.62 4.15
N ALA A 70 5.17 15.30 5.12
CA ALA A 70 5.89 16.07 6.13
C ALA A 70 6.86 15.19 6.94
N CYS A 71 6.47 13.95 7.26
CA CYS A 71 7.34 13.00 7.94
C CYS A 71 8.64 12.70 7.17
N TRP A 72 8.70 12.87 5.84
CA TRP A 72 9.93 12.64 5.07
C TRP A 72 11.01 13.67 5.40
N ALA A 73 10.64 14.91 5.70
CA ALA A 73 11.58 15.95 6.13
C ALA A 73 12.00 15.79 7.59
N GLU A 74 11.21 15.11 8.42
CA GLU A 74 11.50 14.89 9.84
C GLU A 74 12.28 13.59 10.11
N THR A 75 12.27 12.64 9.15
CA THR A 75 12.86 11.31 9.32
C THR A 75 14.25 11.27 8.72
N ALA A 76 15.26 10.95 9.54
CA ALA A 76 16.61 10.68 9.06
C ALA A 76 16.65 9.43 8.16
N HIS A 77 17.47 9.45 7.12
CA HIS A 77 17.64 8.31 6.23
C HIS A 77 18.29 7.13 6.97
N PRO A 78 17.80 5.88 6.81
CA PRO A 78 18.30 4.73 7.57
C PRO A 78 19.79 4.43 7.34
N GLU A 79 20.30 4.69 6.13
CA GLU A 79 21.71 4.46 5.78
C GLU A 79 22.58 5.72 5.89
N TRP A 80 21.97 6.90 5.82
CA TRP A 80 22.67 8.20 5.85
C TRP A 80 22.03 9.12 6.89
N PRO A 81 22.30 8.92 8.20
CA PRO A 81 21.57 9.64 9.26
C PRO A 81 21.77 11.16 9.27
N ALA A 82 22.77 11.67 8.56
CA ALA A 82 23.01 13.11 8.38
C ALA A 82 22.04 13.77 7.39
N LEU A 83 21.33 12.96 6.58
CA LEU A 83 20.35 13.40 5.60
C LEU A 83 18.96 12.93 6.02
N THR A 84 17.93 13.67 5.61
CA THR A 84 16.54 13.26 5.75
C THR A 84 16.10 12.40 4.56
N VAL A 85 14.98 11.69 4.70
CA VAL A 85 14.34 11.00 3.57
C VAL A 85 13.98 11.99 2.45
N ALA A 86 13.58 13.21 2.80
CA ALA A 86 13.28 14.25 1.81
C ALA A 86 14.53 14.69 1.02
N ASP A 87 15.68 14.84 1.67
CA ASP A 87 16.94 15.23 1.00
C ASP A 87 17.35 14.18 -0.04
N VAL A 88 17.33 12.91 0.37
CA VAL A 88 17.70 11.80 -0.54
C VAL A 88 16.70 11.67 -1.68
N LEU A 89 15.39 11.81 -1.40
CA LEU A 89 14.35 11.76 -2.43
C LEU A 89 14.54 12.87 -3.48
N GLN A 90 14.89 14.08 -3.06
CA GLN A 90 15.15 15.20 -3.97
C GLN A 90 16.28 14.86 -4.96
N ASP A 91 17.38 14.29 -4.45
CA ASP A 91 18.52 13.88 -5.28
C ASP A 91 18.17 12.70 -6.20
N GLU A 92 17.40 11.73 -5.70
CA GLU A 92 16.95 10.58 -6.48
C GLU A 92 16.02 10.97 -7.63
N GLN A 93 15.08 11.90 -7.40
CA GLN A 93 14.08 12.31 -8.39
C GLN A 93 14.69 12.77 -9.72
N ALA A 94 15.86 13.43 -9.69
CA ALA A 94 16.57 13.86 -10.89
C ALA A 94 17.07 12.70 -11.76
N ARG A 95 17.17 11.49 -11.19
CA ARG A 95 17.69 10.26 -11.81
C ARG A 95 16.60 9.24 -12.11
N LEU A 96 15.36 9.48 -11.65
CA LEU A 96 14.24 8.56 -11.86
C LEU A 96 13.66 8.70 -13.26
N MET A 97 13.15 7.59 -13.78
CA MET A 97 12.35 7.60 -15.00
C MET A 97 10.98 8.25 -14.73
N PRO A 98 10.37 8.91 -15.72
CA PRO A 98 8.98 9.36 -15.62
C PRO A 98 8.06 8.19 -15.29
N CYS A 99 7.08 8.43 -14.40
CA CYS A 99 6.08 7.42 -14.08
C CYS A 99 5.26 7.09 -15.34
N PRO A 100 5.15 5.80 -15.72
CA PRO A 100 4.32 5.42 -16.85
C PRO A 100 2.83 5.65 -16.53
N LYS A 101 1.98 5.51 -17.54
CA LYS A 101 0.52 5.62 -17.35
C LYS A 101 0.05 4.69 -16.22
N PRO A 102 -0.95 5.06 -15.41
CA PRO A 102 -1.47 4.17 -14.38
C PRO A 102 -1.89 2.81 -14.97
N PHE A 103 -1.50 1.72 -14.30
CA PHE A 103 -1.93 0.38 -14.67
C PHE A 103 -3.43 0.23 -14.41
N ASP A 104 -4.19 -0.21 -15.42
CA ASP A 104 -5.61 -0.52 -15.24
C ASP A 104 -5.77 -1.90 -14.59
N GLY A 105 -5.89 -1.88 -13.26
CA GLY A 105 -6.12 -3.06 -12.45
C GLY A 105 -7.59 -3.47 -12.34
N TYR A 106 -8.54 -2.72 -12.90
CA TYR A 106 -9.96 -2.98 -12.71
C TYR A 106 -10.38 -4.27 -13.42
N VAL A 107 -11.23 -5.05 -12.75
CA VAL A 107 -11.78 -6.29 -13.27
C VAL A 107 -13.26 -6.31 -12.99
N GLU A 108 -14.04 -6.33 -14.06
CA GLU A 108 -15.45 -6.64 -13.99
C GLU A 108 -15.66 -8.08 -14.46
N GLN A 109 -16.40 -8.86 -13.68
CA GLN A 109 -16.78 -10.21 -14.06
C GLN A 109 -18.26 -10.42 -13.71
N PRO A 110 -19.12 -10.74 -14.69
CA PRO A 110 -20.50 -11.12 -14.41
C PRO A 110 -20.51 -12.46 -13.66
N VAL A 111 -21.27 -12.50 -12.58
CA VAL A 111 -21.39 -13.66 -11.68
C VAL A 111 -22.86 -13.91 -11.36
N ARG A 112 -23.23 -15.19 -11.20
CA ARG A 112 -24.61 -15.56 -10.85
C ARG A 112 -24.82 -15.44 -9.35
N VAL A 113 -25.97 -14.88 -8.98
CA VAL A 113 -26.47 -14.89 -7.61
C VAL A 113 -27.11 -16.24 -7.34
N SER A 114 -26.74 -16.89 -6.23
CA SER A 114 -27.36 -18.14 -5.80
C SER A 114 -28.80 -17.90 -5.33
N ALA A 115 -29.59 -18.97 -5.20
CA ALA A 115 -30.93 -18.90 -4.59
C ALA A 115 -30.91 -18.38 -3.12
N THR A 116 -29.74 -18.37 -2.47
CA THR A 116 -29.53 -17.85 -1.12
C THR A 116 -28.96 -16.43 -1.09
N ALA A 117 -29.07 -15.68 -2.20
CA ALA A 117 -28.57 -14.31 -2.33
C ALA A 117 -27.06 -14.15 -2.04
N LEU A 118 -26.27 -15.14 -2.45
CA LEU A 118 -24.82 -15.12 -2.36
C LEU A 118 -24.20 -15.06 -3.75
N VAL A 119 -23.15 -14.27 -3.87
CA VAL A 119 -22.23 -14.29 -5.01
C VAL A 119 -20.96 -15.00 -4.56
N HIS A 120 -20.49 -15.92 -5.39
CA HIS A 120 -19.20 -16.59 -5.20
C HIS A 120 -18.20 -15.99 -6.19
N PHE A 121 -17.19 -15.30 -5.67
CA PHE A 121 -16.11 -14.75 -6.48
C PHE A 121 -14.76 -15.17 -5.91
N GLN A 122 -13.98 -15.87 -6.73
CA GLN A 122 -12.72 -16.49 -6.34
C GLN A 122 -12.87 -17.37 -5.08
N ARG A 123 -12.32 -16.95 -3.95
CA ARG A 123 -12.38 -17.68 -2.66
C ARG A 123 -13.38 -17.08 -1.68
N ASN A 124 -14.06 -16.01 -2.07
CA ASN A 124 -14.95 -15.26 -1.20
C ASN A 124 -16.42 -15.50 -1.58
N ARG A 125 -17.27 -15.54 -0.56
CA ARG A 125 -18.73 -15.47 -0.70
C ARG A 125 -19.20 -14.17 -0.10
N SER A 126 -19.96 -13.42 -0.86
CA SER A 126 -20.51 -12.13 -0.44
C SER A 126 -22.01 -12.15 -0.62
N SER A 127 -22.74 -11.66 0.37
CA SER A 127 -24.18 -11.45 0.24
C SER A 127 -24.46 -10.30 -0.71
N VAL A 128 -25.57 -10.42 -1.44
CA VAL A 128 -26.12 -9.32 -2.23
C VAL A 128 -27.44 -8.87 -1.61
N PRO A 129 -27.74 -7.56 -1.58
CA PRO A 129 -29.03 -7.07 -1.10
C PRO A 129 -30.17 -7.68 -1.91
N THR A 130 -31.11 -8.34 -1.25
CA THR A 130 -32.39 -8.77 -1.82
C THR A 130 -33.42 -7.70 -1.56
N ARG A 131 -34.12 -7.25 -2.60
CA ARG A 131 -35.33 -6.43 -2.46
C ARG A 131 -36.51 -7.30 -2.08
#